data_AF-A0A1W1V5G6-F1
#
_entry.id   AF-A0A1W1V5G6-F1
#
_cell.length_a   1.000
_cell.length_b   1.000
_cell.length_c   1.000
_cell.angle_alpha   90.00
_cell.angle_beta   90.00
_cell.angle_gamma   90.00
#
_symmetry.space_group_name_H-M   'P 1'
#
loop_
_entity.id
_entity.type
_entity.pdbx_description
1 polymer ?
#
loop_
_entity_poly.entity_id
_entity_poly.type
_entity_poly.pdbx_seq_one_letter_code
_entity_poly.pdbx_strand_id
1 'polypeptide(L)'
;MRNNKMKNITDIVEKSQFAEIAKRGLFLSELNRKLQDTFPPQFKGRFRVANIRDGVLHCEVQNAMLRQAILFRRTELLGLVQQAFPEVQQLALKINPELASL
;
A
#
# COMPACT_ATOMS: atom_id res chain seq x y z
N MET A 1 20.54 -47.46 8.34
CA MET A 1 20.73 -46.03 7.97
C MET A 1 20.01 -45.81 6.64
N ARG A 2 19.16 -44.82 6.40
CA ARG A 2 19.21 -43.41 6.84
C ARG A 2 17.80 -42.80 6.59
N ASN A 3 17.25 -42.09 7.58
CA ASN A 3 15.94 -41.42 7.53
C ASN A 3 15.77 -40.57 6.25
N ASN A 4 14.71 -40.84 5.49
CA ASN A 4 14.37 -40.12 4.27
C ASN A 4 13.09 -39.29 4.48
N LYS A 5 13.18 -38.00 4.16
CA LYS A 5 12.08 -37.11 3.72
C LYS A 5 10.98 -36.73 4.71
N MET A 6 11.36 -36.15 5.85
CA MET A 6 10.56 -35.09 6.47
C MET A 6 11.49 -33.92 6.82
N LYS A 7 12.07 -33.28 5.82
CA LYS A 7 12.55 -31.91 6.00
C LYS A 7 11.28 -31.06 6.05
N ASN A 8 10.88 -30.72 7.27
CA ASN A 8 9.84 -29.78 7.68
C ASN A 8 9.23 -28.98 6.51
N ILE A 9 8.04 -29.40 6.10
CA ILE A 9 7.19 -28.62 5.18
C ILE A 9 7.03 -27.19 5.73
N THR A 10 7.02 -27.04 7.06
CA THR A 10 6.99 -25.77 7.80
C THR A 10 8.18 -24.84 7.50
N ASP A 11 9.42 -25.36 7.47
CA ASP A 11 10.62 -24.56 7.17
C ASP A 11 10.65 -24.08 5.71
N ILE A 12 10.12 -24.88 4.78
CA ILE A 12 10.04 -24.52 3.36
C ILE A 12 8.98 -23.44 3.16
N VAL A 13 7.85 -23.52 3.87
CA VAL A 13 6.75 -22.54 3.80
C VAL A 13 7.18 -21.19 4.39
N GLU A 14 7.91 -21.17 5.52
CA GLU A 14 8.37 -19.91 6.15
C GLU A 14 9.39 -19.14 5.30
N LYS A 15 10.20 -19.84 4.49
CA LYS A 15 11.13 -19.25 3.52
C LYS A 15 10.57 -19.21 2.08
N SER A 16 9.30 -19.56 1.89
CA SER A 16 8.70 -19.63 0.56
C SER A 16 8.34 -18.25 0.02
N GLN A 17 8.29 -18.16 -1.31
CA GLN A 17 7.72 -17.04 -2.05
C GLN A 17 6.32 -16.62 -1.56
N PHE A 18 5.52 -17.57 -1.03
CA PHE A 18 4.20 -17.28 -0.46
C PHE A 18 4.28 -16.47 0.83
N ALA A 19 5.23 -16.77 1.71
CA ALA A 19 5.42 -16.02 2.94
C ALA A 19 5.84 -14.58 2.65
N GLU A 20 6.68 -14.35 1.63
CA GLU A 20 7.05 -13.00 1.18
C GLU A 20 5.85 -12.24 0.58
N ILE A 21 5.04 -12.90 -0.24
CA ILE A 21 3.80 -12.32 -0.79
C ILE A 21 2.84 -11.93 0.33
N ALA A 22 2.62 -12.82 1.31
CA ALA A 22 1.74 -12.57 2.44
C ALA A 22 2.25 -11.39 3.29
N LYS A 23 3.55 -11.36 3.62
CA LYS A 23 4.18 -10.24 4.34
C LYS A 23 3.99 -8.92 3.59
N ARG A 24 4.17 -8.91 2.26
CA ARG A 24 3.96 -7.72 1.43
C ARG A 24 2.50 -7.28 1.45
N GLY A 25 1.55 -8.21 1.39
CA GLY A 25 0.11 -7.93 1.48
C GLY A 25 -0.27 -7.27 2.81
N LEU A 26 0.22 -7.82 3.92
CA LEU A 26 0.01 -7.25 5.26
C LEU A 26 0.58 -5.83 5.37
N PHE A 27 1.83 -5.65 4.93
CA PHE A 27 2.48 -4.34 4.92
C PHE A 27 1.68 -3.29 4.13
N LEU A 28 1.20 -3.64 2.93
CA LEU A 28 0.37 -2.73 2.12
C LEU A 28 -0.97 -2.42 2.79
N SER A 29 -1.59 -3.40 3.45
CA SER A 29 -2.84 -3.19 4.19
C SER A 29 -2.66 -2.24 5.37
N GLU A 30 -1.58 -2.39 6.14
CA GLU A 30 -1.24 -1.50 7.26
C GLU A 30 -0.94 -0.08 6.77
N LEU A 31 -0.15 0.04 5.70
CA LEU A 31 0.14 1.30 5.05
C LEU A 31 -1.15 1.98 4.57
N ASN A 32 -2.03 1.23 3.89
CA ASN A 32 -3.31 1.75 3.46
C ASN A 32 -4.14 2.26 4.64
N ARG A 33 -4.29 1.46 5.72
CA ARG A 33 -5.02 1.87 6.93
C ARG A 33 -4.45 3.16 7.53
N LYS A 34 -3.13 3.23 7.71
CA LYS A 34 -2.45 4.41 8.28
C LYS A 34 -2.74 5.67 7.48
N LEU A 35 -2.74 5.58 6.15
CA LEU A 35 -3.04 6.72 5.29
C LEU A 35 -4.52 7.09 5.28
N GLN A 36 -5.44 6.13 5.39
CA GLN A 36 -6.87 6.42 5.55
C GLN A 36 -7.17 7.21 6.84
N ASP A 37 -6.38 6.99 7.89
CA ASP A 37 -6.53 7.70 9.17
C ASP A 37 -5.82 9.05 9.19
N THR A 38 -4.76 9.21 8.38
CA THR A 38 -3.95 10.43 8.34
C THR A 38 -4.51 11.45 7.32
N PHE A 39 -5.09 10.98 6.22
CA PHE A 39 -5.61 11.87 5.18
C PHE A 39 -6.88 12.59 5.66
N PRO A 40 -7.12 13.82 5.18
CA PRO A 40 -8.35 14.55 5.45
C PRO A 40 -9.62 13.71 5.18
N PRO A 41 -10.67 13.81 6.03
CA PRO A 41 -11.84 12.93 5.99
C PRO A 41 -12.54 12.82 4.63
N GLN A 42 -12.52 13.88 3.81
CA GLN A 42 -13.12 13.90 2.47
C GLN A 42 -12.48 12.90 1.47
N PHE A 43 -11.30 12.38 1.79
CA PHE A 43 -10.60 11.38 0.99
C PHE A 43 -10.80 9.95 1.49
N LYS A 44 -11.30 9.79 2.72
CA LYS A 44 -11.41 8.48 3.39
C LYS A 44 -12.30 7.53 2.59
N GLY A 45 -11.81 6.31 2.35
CA GLY A 45 -12.49 5.27 1.58
C GLY A 45 -12.53 5.51 0.07
N ARG A 46 -11.94 6.60 -0.44
CA ARG A 46 -12.01 6.96 -1.87
C ARG A 46 -10.72 6.73 -2.65
N PHE A 47 -9.67 6.32 -1.95
CA PHE A 47 -8.40 5.91 -2.54
C PHE A 47 -7.93 4.62 -1.89
N ARG A 48 -6.96 3.93 -2.51
CA ARG A 48 -6.19 2.86 -1.88
C ARG A 48 -4.72 2.99 -2.21
N VAL A 49 -3.87 2.49 -1.32
CA VAL A 49 -2.46 2.28 -1.63
C VAL A 49 -2.31 1.01 -2.45
N ALA A 50 -1.70 1.13 -3.62
CA ALA A 50 -1.41 0.01 -4.50
C ALA A 50 0.01 -0.54 -4.28
N ASN A 51 0.98 0.35 -4.04
CA ASN A 51 2.38 -0.04 -3.86
C ASN A 51 3.23 1.10 -3.28
N ILE A 52 4.41 0.76 -2.79
CA ILE A 52 5.50 1.70 -2.53
C ILE A 52 6.79 1.13 -3.14
N ARG A 53 7.47 1.92 -3.98
CA ARG A 53 8.75 1.57 -4.62
C ARG A 53 9.57 2.83 -4.85
N ASP A 54 10.85 2.76 -4.53
CA ASP A 54 11.83 3.81 -4.81
C ASP A 54 11.40 5.21 -4.30
N GLY A 55 10.82 5.25 -3.09
CA GLY A 55 10.29 6.48 -2.48
C GLY A 55 9.00 7.00 -3.13
N VAL A 56 8.40 6.26 -4.07
CA VAL A 56 7.13 6.60 -4.69
C VAL A 56 6.00 5.79 -4.09
N LEU A 57 5.03 6.49 -3.50
CA LEU A 57 3.78 5.90 -3.04
C LEU A 57 2.76 5.91 -4.20
N HIS A 58 2.41 4.73 -4.67
CA HIS A 58 1.42 4.55 -5.72
C HIS A 58 0.04 4.36 -5.11
N CYS A 59 -0.87 5.28 -5.40
CA CYS A 59 -2.26 5.22 -4.97
C CYS A 59 -3.20 5.12 -6.17
N GLU A 60 -4.29 4.41 -5.96
CA GLU A 60 -5.42 4.38 -6.87
C GLU A 60 -6.57 5.20 -6.29
N VAL A 61 -7.28 5.93 -7.15
CA VAL A 61 -8.35 6.85 -6.77
C VAL A 61 -9.60 6.60 -7.62
N GLN A 62 -10.78 6.75 -7.03
CA GLN A 62 -12.07 6.45 -7.68
C GLN A 62 -12.29 7.18 -9.02
N ASN A 63 -11.85 8.44 -9.15
CA ASN A 63 -12.14 9.25 -10.34
C ASN A 63 -11.16 10.41 -10.53
N ALA A 64 -11.27 11.10 -11.67
CA ALA A 64 -10.42 12.23 -12.03
C ALA A 64 -10.57 13.42 -11.09
N MET A 65 -11.78 13.68 -10.58
CA MET A 65 -12.03 14.75 -9.62
C MET A 65 -11.22 14.54 -8.34
N LEU A 66 -11.24 13.33 -7.79
CA LEU A 66 -10.45 12.99 -6.60
C LEU A 66 -8.95 13.08 -6.87
N ARG A 67 -8.50 12.60 -8.04
CA ARG A 67 -7.10 12.76 -8.46
C ARG A 67 -6.67 14.23 -8.41
N GLN A 68 -7.48 15.13 -8.99
CA GLN A 68 -7.19 16.57 -8.99
C GLN A 68 -7.22 17.17 -7.59
N ALA A 69 -8.19 16.78 -6.76
CA ALA A 69 -8.26 17.24 -5.37
C ALA A 69 -7.04 16.85 -4.53
N ILE A 70 -6.46 15.66 -4.77
CA ILE A 70 -5.21 15.23 -4.13
C ILE A 70 -4.01 15.98 -4.72
N LEU A 71 -3.94 16.16 -6.04
CA LEU A 71 -2.85 16.89 -6.69
C LEU A 71 -2.78 18.35 -6.23
N PHE A 72 -3.93 19.01 -6.07
CA PHE A 72 -4.03 20.38 -5.56
C PHE A 72 -3.42 20.51 -4.16
N ARG A 73 -3.56 19.47 -3.32
CA ARG A 73 -3.01 19.41 -1.95
C ARG A 73 -1.76 18.52 -1.85
N ARG A 74 -1.05 18.29 -2.95
CA ARG A 74 0.02 17.30 -3.01
C ARG A 74 1.11 17.54 -1.97
N THR A 75 1.53 18.78 -1.78
CA THR A 75 2.59 19.13 -0.81
C THR A 75 2.16 18.85 0.62
N GLU A 76 0.94 19.26 1.00
CA GLU A 76 0.35 19.00 2.31
C GLU A 76 0.24 17.50 2.58
N LEU A 77 -0.37 16.76 1.63
CA LEU A 77 -0.59 15.32 1.78
C LEU A 77 0.71 14.55 1.78
N LEU A 78 1.71 14.94 0.98
CA LEU A 78 3.03 14.33 1.02
C LEU A 78 3.70 14.56 2.38
N GLY A 79 3.60 15.77 2.95
CA GLY A 79 4.11 16.06 4.30
C GLY A 79 3.47 15.19 5.37
N LEU A 80 2.16 14.95 5.29
CA LEU A 80 1.45 14.01 6.18
C LEU A 80 1.94 12.57 6.02
N VAL A 81 2.16 12.11 4.78
CA VAL A 81 2.73 10.78 4.54
C VAL A 81 4.12 10.66 5.13
N GLN A 82 4.96 11.68 4.95
CA GLN A 82 6.36 11.70 5.39
C GLN A 82 6.51 11.67 6.92
N GLN A 83 5.50 12.10 7.68
CA GLN A 83 5.51 11.94 9.14
C GLN A 83 5.49 10.46 9.57
N ALA A 84 4.86 9.60 8.77
CA ALA A 84 4.80 8.16 9.03
C ALA A 84 5.82 7.36 8.19
N PHE A 85 6.17 7.84 7.00
CA PHE A 85 7.03 7.18 6.02
C PHE A 85 8.00 8.19 5.38
N PRO A 86 9.09 8.58 6.09
CA PRO A 86 10.00 9.64 5.64
C PRO A 86 10.68 9.37 4.30
N GLU A 87 10.79 8.10 3.89
CA GLU A 87 11.37 7.67 2.63
C GLU A 87 10.49 8.02 1.41
N VAL A 88 9.21 8.36 1.62
CA VAL A 88 8.30 8.72 0.53
C VAL A 88 8.60 10.14 0.06
N GLN A 89 8.98 10.27 -1.20
CA GLN A 89 9.31 11.53 -1.87
C GLN A 89 8.22 11.96 -2.86
N GLN A 90 7.38 11.03 -3.31
CA GLN A 90 6.40 11.30 -4.35
C GLN A 90 5.11 10.49 -4.18
N LEU A 91 3.99 11.14 -4.54
CA LEU A 91 2.69 10.50 -4.76
C LEU A 91 2.46 10.28 -6.26
N ALA A 92 2.21 9.04 -6.65
CA ALA A 92 1.79 8.67 -8.00
C ALA A 92 0.33 8.20 -7.97
N LEU A 93 -0.54 8.87 -8.73
CA LEU A 93 -1.99 8.63 -8.70
C LEU A 93 -2.48 8.03 -10.02
N LYS A 94 -3.19 6.90 -9.92
CA LYS A 94 -3.88 6.25 -11.05
C LYS A 94 -5.39 6.23 -10.77
N ILE A 95 -6.21 6.52 -11.78
CA ILE A 95 -7.66 6.39 -11.65
C ILE A 95 -8.02 4.91 -11.73
N ASN A 96 -8.83 4.44 -10.77
CA ASN A 96 -9.43 3.12 -10.77
C ASN A 96 -10.92 3.25 -10.39
N PRO A 97 -11.84 3.23 -11.37
CA PRO A 97 -13.27 3.42 -11.12
C PRO A 97 -13.92 2.28 -10.32
N GLU A 98 -13.33 1.08 -10.31
CA GLU A 98 -13.80 -0.07 -9.52
C GLU A 98 -13.77 0.18 -8.01
N LEU A 99 -13.05 1.22 -7.56
CA LEU A 99 -13.07 1.66 -6.15
C LEU A 99 -14.37 2.35 -5.75
N ALA A 100 -15.19 2.78 -6.70
CA ALA A 100 -16.48 3.42 -6.42
C ALA A 100 -17.61 2.40 -6.20
N SER A 101 -17.36 1.13 -6.54
CA SER A 101 -18.30 0.02 -6.41
C SER A 101 -18.04 -0.89 -5.20
N LEU A 102 -17.10 -0.52 -4.32
CA LEU A 102 -16.78 -1.19 -3.05
C LEU A 102 -17.53 -0.53 -1.88
#